data_AF-A0AAE4B1U1-F1
#
_entry.id   AF-A0AAE4B1U1-F1
#
_cell.length_a   1.000
_cell.length_b   1.000
_cell.length_c   1.000
_cell.angle_alpha   90.00
_cell.angle_beta   90.00
_cell.angle_gamma   90.00
#
_symmetry.space_group_name_H-M   'P 1'
#
loop_
_entity.id
_entity.type
_entity.pdbx_description
1 polymer ?
#
loop_
_entity_poly.entity_id
_entity_poly.type
_entity_poly.pdbx_seq_one_letter_code
_entity_poly.pdbx_strand_id
1 'polypeptide(L)'
;MKLSTLAAAATLATVALTSIPSPAAAFGQETFGCRVSPGPVVPFTPVCTNLHLYRNVQVGFLVDNLSGSYTFSWNVTGPYSSVVSGCTATSASCAVAVSAVSDMEIVAWVTYSQNGQTASKRASATINAVCAEFC
;
A
#
# COMPACT_ATOMS: atom_id res chain seq x y z
N MET A 1 73.79 -0.24 -32.38
CA MET A 1 73.04 1.01 -32.14
C MET A 1 71.57 0.76 -32.47
N LYS A 2 70.69 1.11 -31.54
CA LYS A 2 69.22 1.01 -31.64
C LYS A 2 68.69 1.93 -32.73
N LEU A 3 67.57 1.57 -33.39
CA LEU A 3 66.48 2.50 -33.70
C LEU A 3 65.16 1.73 -33.96
N SER A 4 64.11 2.21 -33.32
CA SER A 4 62.77 1.64 -33.16
C SER A 4 61.76 2.42 -34.03
N THR A 5 60.68 1.82 -34.56
CA THR A 5 59.36 2.48 -34.76
C THR A 5 58.28 1.48 -35.26
N LEU A 6 57.31 1.09 -34.40
CA LEU A 6 55.86 1.46 -34.38
C LEU A 6 55.02 0.95 -35.58
N ALA A 7 54.18 -0.10 -35.47
CA ALA A 7 52.90 -0.30 -34.75
C ALA A 7 51.65 0.28 -35.45
N ALA A 8 50.72 -0.59 -35.85
CA ALA A 8 49.30 -0.27 -36.01
C ALA A 8 48.47 -1.58 -35.98
N ALA A 9 47.98 -1.97 -34.81
CA ALA A 9 46.93 -2.98 -34.66
C ALA A 9 45.66 -2.26 -34.20
N ALA A 10 44.66 -2.21 -35.08
CA ALA A 10 43.36 -1.61 -34.80
C ALA A 10 42.52 -2.59 -33.97
N THR A 11 42.27 -2.25 -32.71
CA THR A 11 41.31 -2.95 -31.86
C THR A 11 39.91 -2.38 -32.09
N LEU A 12 39.04 -3.18 -32.72
CA LEU A 12 37.60 -2.96 -32.74
C LEU A 12 37.06 -3.22 -31.32
N ALA A 13 36.74 -2.14 -30.60
CA ALA A 13 36.03 -2.22 -29.33
C ALA A 13 34.53 -2.36 -29.58
N THR A 14 34.02 -3.59 -29.52
CA THR A 14 32.58 -3.86 -29.51
C THR A 14 32.00 -3.36 -28.19
N VAL A 15 31.28 -2.24 -28.21
CA VAL A 15 30.54 -1.75 -27.06
C VAL A 15 29.34 -2.68 -26.84
N ALA A 16 29.51 -3.66 -25.95
CA ALA A 16 28.41 -4.42 -25.43
C ALA A 16 27.55 -3.48 -24.56
N LEU A 17 26.39 -3.08 -25.08
CA LEU A 17 25.34 -2.46 -24.31
C LEU A 17 24.87 -3.46 -23.25
N THR A 18 25.45 -3.39 -22.06
CA THR A 18 24.95 -4.09 -20.89
C THR A 18 23.63 -3.43 -20.51
N SER A 19 22.51 -4.03 -20.91
CA SER A 19 21.19 -3.69 -20.39
C SER A 19 21.21 -3.95 -18.88
N ILE A 20 21.38 -2.89 -18.10
CA ILE A 20 21.25 -2.94 -16.63
C ILE A 20 19.77 -3.28 -16.37
N PRO A 21 19.42 -4.47 -15.85
CA PRO A 21 18.06 -4.65 -15.36
C PRO A 21 17.89 -3.65 -14.22
N SER A 22 17.02 -2.64 -14.42
CA SER A 22 16.57 -1.80 -13.30
C SER A 22 16.08 -2.74 -12.18
N PRO A 23 16.36 -2.44 -10.90
CA PRO A 23 15.94 -3.30 -9.82
C PRO A 23 14.42 -3.44 -9.88
N ALA A 24 13.96 -4.60 -10.33
CA ALA A 24 12.58 -5.02 -10.15
C ALA A 24 12.41 -5.10 -8.64
N ALA A 25 11.83 -4.06 -8.04
CA ALA A 25 11.63 -4.07 -6.62
C ALA A 25 10.72 -5.26 -6.30
N ALA A 26 11.24 -6.09 -5.40
CA ALA A 26 10.80 -7.46 -5.25
C ALA A 26 9.49 -7.46 -4.48
N PHE A 27 8.48 -8.07 -5.09
CA PHE A 27 7.26 -8.49 -4.42
C PHE A 27 7.57 -9.05 -3.02
N GLY A 28 6.83 -8.61 -2.01
CA GLY A 28 6.99 -9.04 -0.61
C GLY A 28 7.49 -7.97 0.36
N GLN A 29 7.80 -6.76 -0.12
CA GLN A 29 8.16 -5.61 0.72
C GLN A 29 6.95 -4.72 1.06
N GLU A 30 5.76 -5.04 0.55
CA GLU A 30 4.57 -4.22 0.72
C GLU A 30 4.10 -4.26 2.17
N THR A 31 3.70 -3.10 2.67
CA THR A 31 3.07 -2.96 3.98
C THR A 31 1.58 -2.70 3.81
N PHE A 32 0.79 -3.10 4.79
CA PHE A 32 -0.65 -2.88 4.79
C PHE A 32 -1.13 -2.42 6.16
N GLY A 33 -1.94 -1.38 6.18
CA GLY A 33 -2.48 -0.84 7.42
C GLY A 33 -3.74 -0.04 7.21
N CYS A 34 -4.26 0.49 8.32
CA CYS A 34 -5.42 1.34 8.36
C CYS A 34 -5.14 2.64 9.11
N ARG A 35 -6.03 3.62 8.92
CA ARG A 35 -6.12 4.87 9.66
C ARG A 35 -7.57 5.29 9.77
N VAL A 36 -7.92 5.95 10.87
CA VAL A 36 -9.25 6.54 11.05
C VAL A 36 -9.16 8.07 10.94
N SER A 37 -10.14 8.67 10.26
CA SER A 37 -10.28 10.12 10.12
C SER A 37 -11.72 10.55 10.40
N PRO A 38 -11.99 11.78 10.85
CA PRO A 38 -11.02 12.82 11.20
C PRO A 38 -10.19 12.45 12.44
N GLY A 39 -8.95 12.94 12.47
CA GLY A 39 -7.96 12.62 13.49
C GLY A 39 -6.57 13.10 13.07
N PRO A 40 -5.57 13.05 13.95
CA PRO A 40 -4.20 13.39 13.59
C PRO A 40 -3.69 12.45 12.49
N VAL A 41 -2.85 12.99 11.61
CA VAL A 41 -2.22 12.22 10.54
C VAL A 41 -1.14 11.33 11.15
N VAL A 42 -1.51 10.08 11.43
CA VAL A 42 -0.61 9.02 11.88
C VAL A 42 -0.25 8.08 10.72
N PRO A 43 0.86 7.34 10.81
CA PRO A 43 1.18 6.27 9.87
C PRO A 43 0.07 5.22 9.80
N PHE A 44 -0.04 4.53 8.67
CA PHE A 44 -0.94 3.38 8.54
C PHE A 44 -0.37 2.20 9.34
N THR A 45 -1.19 1.61 10.20
CA THR A 45 -0.80 0.48 11.07
C THR A 45 -1.75 -0.71 10.89
N PRO A 46 -1.31 -1.96 11.11
CA PRO A 46 -2.18 -3.14 10.94
C PRO A 46 -3.43 -3.11 11.84
N VAL A 47 -3.32 -2.44 12.99
CA VAL A 47 -4.45 -2.15 13.88
C VAL A 47 -4.47 -0.65 14.11
N CYS A 48 -5.62 -0.01 13.90
CA CYS A 48 -5.81 1.42 14.15
C CYS A 48 -7.09 1.66 14.96
N THR A 49 -7.20 2.83 15.57
CA THR A 49 -8.39 3.23 16.31
C THR A 49 -8.67 4.72 16.14
N ASN A 50 -9.92 5.14 16.29
CA ASN A 50 -10.24 6.57 16.34
C ASN A 50 -9.68 7.17 17.63
N LEU A 51 -8.76 8.13 17.49
CA LEU A 51 -8.17 8.84 18.62
C LEU A 51 -9.12 9.89 19.23
N HIS A 52 -10.18 10.25 18.48
CA HIS A 52 -11.20 11.20 18.90
C HIS A 52 -12.57 10.60 18.61
N LEU A 53 -13.52 10.90 19.49
CA LEU A 53 -14.90 10.42 19.40
C LEU A 53 -15.69 11.31 18.44
N TYR A 54 -15.76 10.90 17.17
CA TYR A 54 -16.59 11.52 16.15
C TYR A 54 -17.70 10.57 15.71
N ARG A 55 -18.92 11.07 15.58
CA ARG A 55 -20.07 10.26 15.15
C ARG A 55 -19.90 9.70 13.74
N ASN A 56 -19.29 10.49 12.84
CA ASN A 56 -19.03 10.08 11.47
C ASN A 56 -17.52 10.08 11.25
N VAL A 57 -16.98 8.91 10.95
CA VAL A 57 -15.57 8.70 10.65
C VAL A 57 -15.42 8.02 9.31
N GLN A 58 -14.23 8.09 8.74
CA GLN A 58 -13.81 7.29 7.60
C GLN A 58 -12.64 6.43 8.02
N VAL A 59 -12.70 5.16 7.66
CA VAL A 59 -11.59 4.22 7.82
C VAL A 59 -10.93 4.09 6.47
N GLY A 60 -9.67 4.52 6.38
CA GLY A 60 -8.83 4.36 5.22
C GLY A 60 -7.90 3.17 5.40
N PHE A 61 -7.72 2.39 4.35
CA PHE A 61 -6.77 1.29 4.23
C PHE A 61 -5.81 1.60 3.08
N LEU A 62 -4.53 1.26 3.25
CA LEU A 62 -3.49 1.53 2.25
C LEU A 62 -2.49 0.38 2.20
N VAL A 63 -2.22 -0.09 0.98
CA VAL A 63 -1.03 -0.87 0.66
C VAL A 63 0.06 0.11 0.25
N ASP A 64 1.20 0.08 0.93
CA ASP A 64 2.33 0.98 0.69
C ASP A 64 3.60 0.19 0.37
N ASN A 65 4.67 0.90 0.02
CA ASN A 65 5.94 0.34 -0.47
C ASN A 65 5.75 -0.52 -1.73
N LEU A 66 4.80 -0.10 -2.57
CA LEU A 66 4.55 -0.69 -3.88
C LEU A 66 5.62 -0.25 -4.88
N SER A 67 6.01 -1.17 -5.75
CA SER A 67 6.95 -0.86 -6.81
C SER A 67 6.52 -1.46 -8.14
N GLY A 68 6.39 -0.66 -9.19
CA GLY A 68 5.83 -1.13 -10.46
C GLY A 68 4.30 -1.24 -10.42
N SER A 69 3.73 -2.14 -11.23
CA SER A 69 2.28 -2.28 -11.40
C SER A 69 1.73 -3.43 -10.55
N TYR A 70 0.61 -3.17 -9.87
CA TYR A 70 -0.13 -4.16 -9.07
C TYR A 70 -1.60 -4.15 -9.45
N THR A 71 -2.24 -5.29 -9.24
CA THR A 71 -3.70 -5.41 -9.18
C THR A 71 -4.13 -5.72 -7.77
N PHE A 72 -5.29 -5.22 -7.37
CA PHE A 72 -5.83 -5.36 -6.02
C PHE A 72 -7.19 -6.08 -6.03
N SER A 73 -7.53 -6.72 -4.93
CA SER A 73 -8.85 -7.25 -4.64
C SER A 73 -9.15 -6.99 -3.18
N TRP A 74 -10.19 -6.21 -2.93
CA TRP A 74 -10.54 -5.70 -1.62
C TRP A 74 -11.75 -6.44 -1.06
N ASN A 75 -11.65 -6.87 0.19
CA ASN A 75 -12.77 -7.38 0.97
C ASN A 75 -12.81 -6.64 2.31
N VAL A 76 -13.75 -5.71 2.44
CA VAL A 76 -13.96 -4.93 3.68
C VAL A 76 -15.24 -5.41 4.34
N THR A 77 -15.15 -5.80 5.60
CA THR A 77 -16.24 -6.29 6.42
C THR A 77 -16.41 -5.46 7.69
N GLY A 78 -17.60 -5.55 8.28
CA GLY A 78 -18.00 -4.75 9.44
C GLY A 78 -19.09 -3.72 9.09
N PRO A 79 -19.61 -3.00 10.08
CA PRO A 79 -20.68 -2.04 9.90
C PRO A 79 -20.16 -0.70 9.34
N TYR A 80 -20.10 -0.59 8.01
CA TYR A 80 -19.83 0.67 7.31
C TYR A 80 -21.01 1.04 6.41
N SER A 81 -21.22 2.34 6.16
CA SER A 81 -22.38 2.85 5.43
C SER A 81 -22.16 2.88 3.91
N SER A 82 -20.94 3.17 3.46
CA SER A 82 -20.59 3.21 2.05
C SER A 82 -19.08 3.16 1.82
N VAL A 83 -18.67 2.76 0.62
CA VAL A 83 -17.31 3.04 0.11
C VAL A 83 -17.23 4.52 -0.24
N VAL A 84 -16.18 5.20 0.23
CA VAL A 84 -15.93 6.63 -0.02
C VAL A 84 -14.99 6.81 -1.21
N SER A 85 -13.94 6.00 -1.30
CA SER A 85 -12.94 6.09 -2.35
C SER A 85 -12.11 4.82 -2.47
N GLY A 86 -11.56 4.57 -3.66
CA GLY A 86 -10.69 3.43 -3.90
C GLY A 86 -11.46 2.12 -3.88
N CYS A 87 -10.87 1.08 -3.28
CA CYS A 87 -11.43 -0.27 -3.22
C CYS A 87 -11.61 -0.92 -4.60
N THR A 88 -10.84 -0.49 -5.60
CA THR A 88 -10.89 -1.03 -6.96
C THR A 88 -9.67 -1.90 -7.26
N ALA A 89 -9.70 -2.60 -8.38
CA ALA A 89 -8.58 -3.44 -8.82
C ALA A 89 -7.29 -2.68 -9.16
N THR A 90 -7.35 -1.36 -9.27
CA THR A 90 -6.19 -0.49 -9.58
C THR A 90 -5.85 0.46 -8.44
N SER A 91 -6.62 0.46 -7.35
CA SER A 91 -6.41 1.34 -6.22
C SER A 91 -5.66 0.62 -5.10
N ALA A 92 -4.47 1.12 -4.78
CA ALA A 92 -3.69 0.69 -3.61
C ALA A 92 -4.33 1.08 -2.27
N SER A 93 -5.41 1.86 -2.31
CA SER A 93 -6.16 2.29 -1.15
C SER A 93 -7.64 1.93 -1.24
N CYS A 94 -8.27 1.84 -0.08
CA CYS A 94 -9.71 1.64 0.08
C CYS A 94 -10.19 2.41 1.31
N ALA A 95 -11.24 3.21 1.16
CA ALA A 95 -11.79 3.98 2.27
C ALA A 95 -13.31 3.80 2.38
N VAL A 96 -13.80 3.65 3.60
CA VAL A 96 -15.22 3.45 3.91
C VAL A 96 -15.70 4.45 4.96
N ALA A 97 -16.95 4.89 4.84
CA ALA A 97 -17.62 5.75 5.82
C ALA A 97 -18.27 4.91 6.91
N VAL A 98 -18.16 5.34 8.16
CA VAL A 98 -18.62 4.62 9.34
C VAL A 98 -19.34 5.58 10.28
N SER A 99 -20.48 5.13 10.81
CA SER A 99 -21.20 5.83 11.87
C SER A 99 -20.88 5.20 13.22
N ALA A 100 -20.08 5.87 14.04
CA ALA A 100 -19.59 5.41 15.34
C ALA A 100 -20.67 5.51 16.45
N VAL A 101 -21.81 4.83 16.24
CA VAL A 101 -22.94 4.81 17.18
C VAL A 101 -22.83 3.71 18.25
N SER A 102 -21.95 2.74 18.05
CA SER A 102 -21.59 1.69 18.99
C SER A 102 -20.13 1.30 18.77
N ASP A 103 -19.52 0.62 19.75
CA ASP A 103 -18.19 0.08 19.55
C ASP A 103 -18.24 -0.97 18.45
N MET A 104 -17.33 -0.90 17.49
CA MET A 104 -17.33 -1.77 16.32
C MET A 104 -15.92 -1.96 15.75
N GLU A 105 -15.75 -3.03 14.98
CA GLU A 105 -14.52 -3.29 14.22
C GLU A 105 -14.84 -3.29 12.73
N ILE A 106 -14.01 -2.58 11.95
CA ILE A 106 -13.96 -2.67 10.49
C ILE A 106 -12.71 -3.45 10.12
N VAL A 107 -12.85 -4.51 9.34
CA VAL A 107 -11.74 -5.39 8.94
C VAL A 107 -11.60 -5.35 7.43
N ALA A 108 -10.38 -5.13 6.95
CA ALA A 108 -10.07 -5.22 5.53
C ALA A 108 -9.08 -6.36 5.28
N TRP A 109 -9.39 -7.18 4.28
CA TRP A 109 -8.44 -8.02 3.59
C TRP A 109 -8.16 -7.41 2.21
N VAL A 110 -6.88 -7.32 1.86
CA VAL A 110 -6.46 -6.98 0.50
C VAL A 110 -5.61 -8.11 -0.04
N THR A 111 -6.01 -8.62 -1.19
CA THR A 111 -5.15 -9.48 -2.00
C THR A 111 -4.56 -8.62 -3.11
N TYR A 112 -3.24 -8.59 -3.21
CA TYR A 112 -2.54 -7.85 -4.25
C TYR A 112 -1.63 -8.78 -5.04
N SER A 113 -1.50 -8.51 -6.34
CA SER A 113 -0.72 -9.32 -7.26
C SER A 113 0.14 -8.48 -8.18
N GLN A 114 1.34 -8.98 -8.47
CA GLN A 114 2.27 -8.44 -9.44
C GLN A 114 3.06 -9.58 -10.07
N ASN A 115 3.24 -9.54 -11.40
CA ASN A 115 4.07 -10.51 -12.15
C ASN A 115 3.76 -11.98 -11.81
N GLY A 116 2.47 -12.30 -11.61
CA GLY A 116 2.01 -13.65 -11.26
C GLY A 116 2.18 -14.06 -9.80
N GLN A 117 2.84 -13.24 -8.96
CA GLN A 117 2.90 -13.43 -7.51
C GLN A 117 1.69 -12.78 -6.85
N THR A 118 1.19 -13.38 -5.77
CA THR A 118 0.02 -12.89 -5.04
C THR A 118 0.24 -13.02 -3.53
N ALA A 119 -0.23 -12.04 -2.78
CA ALA A 119 -0.18 -12.02 -1.32
C ALA A 119 -1.48 -11.42 -0.78
N SER A 120 -1.84 -11.81 0.44
CA SER A 120 -3.01 -11.29 1.13
C SER A 120 -2.60 -10.80 2.52
N LYS A 121 -3.12 -9.64 2.91
CA LYS A 121 -2.87 -9.00 4.21
C LYS A 121 -4.18 -8.57 4.84
N ARG A 122 -4.20 -8.53 6.18
CA ARG A 122 -5.32 -8.07 7.01
C ARG A 122 -4.92 -6.81 7.77
N ALA A 123 -5.85 -5.87 7.87
CA ALA A 123 -5.79 -4.75 8.81
C ALA A 123 -7.16 -4.57 9.47
N SER A 124 -7.20 -4.03 10.69
CA SER A 124 -8.47 -3.74 11.35
C SER A 124 -8.49 -2.42 12.10
N ALA A 125 -9.64 -1.76 12.05
CA ALA A 125 -9.90 -0.49 12.70
C ALA A 125 -10.94 -0.70 13.80
N THR A 126 -10.56 -0.41 15.04
CA THR A 126 -11.49 -0.34 16.18
C THR A 126 -12.08 1.06 16.27
N ILE A 127 -13.39 1.16 16.14
CA ILE A 127 -14.13 2.40 16.24
C ILE A 127 -14.84 2.42 17.59
N ASN A 128 -14.33 3.26 18.49
CA ASN A 128 -14.96 3.55 19.78
C ASN A 128 -16.14 4.50 19.55
N ALA A 129 -17.27 4.15 20.13
CA ALA A 129 -18.51 4.88 20.02
C ALA A 129 -18.40 6.30 20.60
N VAL A 130 -19.17 7.22 20.01
CA VAL A 130 -19.54 8.43 20.73
C VAL A 130 -20.83 8.14 21.49
N CYS A 131 -20.75 7.99 22.81
CA CYS A 131 -21.94 7.96 23.66
C CYS A 131 -22.71 9.27 23.45
N ALA A 132 -23.91 9.19 22.87
CA ALA A 132 -24.82 10.33 22.84
C ALA A 132 -25.73 10.24 24.07
N GLU A 133 -25.36 10.95 25.13
CA GLU A 133 -26.14 11.27 26.35
C GLU A 133 -26.85 10.15 27.14
N PHE A 134 -26.84 8.89 26.67
CA PHE A 134 -27.48 7.74 27.33
C PHE A 134 -26.62 6.48 27.23
N CYS A 135 -25.35 6.62 27.61
CA CYS A 135 -24.61 5.57 28.29
C CYS A 135 -24.78 5.86 29.80
#